data_AF-A0A3D2NPM8-F1
#
_entry.id   AF-A0A3D2NPM8-F1
#
_cell.length_a   1.000
_cell.length_b   1.000
_cell.length_c   1.000
_cell.angle_alpha   90.00
_cell.angle_beta   90.00
_cell.angle_gamma   90.00
#
_symmetry.space_group_name_H-M   'P 1'
#
loop_
_entity.id
_entity.type
_entity.pdbx_description
1 polymer ?
#
loop_
_entity_poly.entity_id
_entity_poly.type
_entity_poly.pdbx_seq_one_letter_code
_entity_poly.pdbx_strand_id
1 'polypeptide(L)' 'PGPMNRGVEIDSAVADGPQAVILPQVTFGIAVRMAVMSTLAGSPS' A
#
# COMPACT_ATOMS: atom_id res chain seq x y z
N PRO A 1 -4.45 -1.62 1.41
CA PRO A 1 -5.25 -0.40 1.17
C PRO A 1 -6.73 -0.74 0.95
N GLY A 2 -7.52 -0.64 2.01
CA GLY A 2 -8.98 -0.67 1.95
C GLY A 2 -9.53 0.52 2.75
N PRO A 3 -10.85 0.74 2.75
CA PRO A 3 -11.47 1.55 3.79
C PRO A 3 -11.05 0.98 5.14
N MET A 4 -10.56 1.85 6.03
CA MET A 4 -10.06 1.46 7.34
C MET A 4 -11.11 1.86 8.38
N ASN A 5 -11.69 0.89 9.11
CA ASN A 5 -12.70 1.21 10.12
C ASN A 5 -12.03 1.62 11.44
N ARG A 6 -11.84 2.93 11.60
CA ARG A 6 -11.24 3.53 12.80
C ARG A 6 -12.10 3.26 14.04
N GLY A 7 -11.44 2.95 15.16
CA GLY A 7 -12.11 2.65 16.44
C GLY A 7 -12.77 1.27 16.49
N VAL A 8 -12.68 0.48 15.41
CA VAL A 8 -13.14 -0.91 15.36
C VAL A 8 -11.98 -1.85 15.01
N GLU A 9 -11.33 -1.63 13.87
CA GLU A 9 -10.23 -2.45 13.37
C GLU A 9 -8.85 -1.92 13.78
N ILE A 10 -8.75 -0.60 13.97
CA ILE A 10 -7.50 0.09 14.25
C ILE A 10 -7.76 1.40 14.99
N ASP A 11 -6.88 1.70 15.94
CA ASP A 11 -6.91 2.96 16.67
C ASP A 11 -6.45 4.12 15.77
N SER A 12 -7.09 5.29 15.91
CA SER A 12 -6.75 6.49 15.13
C SER A 12 -5.29 6.93 15.35
N ALA A 13 -4.75 6.80 16.56
CA ALA A 13 -3.37 7.17 16.85
C ALA A 13 -2.36 6.25 16.16
N VAL A 14 -2.74 5.00 15.86
CA VAL A 14 -1.92 4.08 15.06
C VAL A 14 -2.09 4.38 13.58
N ALA A 15 -3.31 4.60 13.12
CA ALA A 15 -3.63 4.90 11.73
C ALA A 15 -2.97 6.19 11.22
N ASP A 16 -2.85 7.21 12.08
CA ASP A 16 -2.25 8.53 11.77
C ASP A 16 -0.86 8.72 12.39
N GLY A 17 -0.34 7.69 13.06
CA GLY A 17 0.92 7.77 13.79
C GLY A 17 2.14 7.93 12.87
N PRO A 18 3.32 8.28 13.42
CA PRO A 18 4.54 8.48 12.64
C PRO A 18 5.04 7.22 11.92
N GLN A 19 4.56 6.05 12.33
CA GLN A 19 4.87 4.76 11.69
C GLN A 19 3.82 4.36 10.63
N ALA A 20 2.83 5.20 10.35
CA ALA A 20 1.78 4.90 9.39
C ALA A 20 2.33 4.90 7.95
N VAL A 21 2.09 3.81 7.24
CA VAL A 21 2.56 3.62 5.84
C VAL A 21 1.42 3.55 4.82
N ILE A 22 0.20 3.93 5.21
CA ILE A 22 -0.97 3.81 4.33
C ILE A 22 -0.86 4.68 3.07
N LEU A 23 -0.37 5.93 3.20
CA LEU A 23 -0.17 6.81 2.05
C LEU A 23 0.95 6.28 1.13
N PRO A 24 2.16 5.92 1.64
CA PRO A 24 3.16 5.21 0.83
C PRO A 24 2.61 3.95 0.14
N GLN A 25 1.86 3.10 0.84
CA GLN A 25 1.28 1.87 0.28
C GLN A 25 0.38 2.16 -0.92
N VAL A 26 -0.50 3.17 -0.83
CA VAL A 26 -1.40 3.55 -1.91
C VAL A 26 -0.61 4.14 -3.08
N THR A 27 0.30 5.07 -2.80
CA THR A 27 1.16 5.72 -3.80
C THR A 27 1.96 4.72 -4.63
N PHE A 28 2.57 3.72 -3.98
CA PHE A 28 3.41 2.74 -4.66
C PHE A 28 2.62 1.55 -5.25
N GLY A 29 1.32 1.46 -5.00
CA GLY A 29 0.52 0.30 -5.40
C GLY A 29 0.49 0.03 -6.91
N ILE A 30 0.48 1.08 -7.75
CA ILE A 30 0.53 0.91 -9.21
C ILE A 30 1.94 0.45 -9.64
N ALA A 31 2.98 1.10 -9.13
CA ALA A 31 4.36 0.80 -9.48
C ALA A 31 4.72 -0.67 -9.18
N VAL A 32 4.31 -1.19 -8.02
CA VAL A 32 4.53 -2.60 -7.64
C VAL A 32 3.80 -3.55 -8.60
N ARG A 33 2.53 -3.29 -8.93
CA ARG A 33 1.77 -4.13 -9.86
C ARG A 33 2.38 -4.12 -11.26
N MET A 34 2.81 -2.95 -11.74
CA MET A 34 3.49 -2.81 -13.03
C MET A 34 4.81 -3.57 -13.06
N ALA A 35 5.61 -3.49 -11.99
CA ALA A 35 6.84 -4.26 -11.86
C ALA A 35 6.57 -5.77 -11.92
N VAL A 36 5.60 -6.26 -11.14
CA VAL A 36 5.21 -7.68 -11.14
C VAL A 36 4.74 -8.14 -12.52
N MET A 37 3.83 -7.38 -13.16
CA MET A 37 3.35 -7.71 -14.51
C MET A 37 4.48 -7.70 -15.54
N SER A 38 5.41 -6.74 -15.45
CA SER A 38 6.59 -6.68 -16.32
C SER A 38 7.48 -7.91 -16.16
N THR A 39 7.74 -8.33 -14.92
CA THR A 39 8.51 -9.55 -14.61
C THR A 39 7.83 -10.80 -15.17
N LEU A 40 6.50 -10.92 -15.02
CA LEU A 40 5.75 -12.07 -15.51
C LEU A 40 5.60 -12.08 -17.04
N ALA A 41 5.55 -10.90 -17.67
CA ALA A 41 5.47 -10.75 -19.12
C ALA A 41 6.82 -10.99 -19.84
N GLY A 42 7.91 -11.22 -19.09
CA GLY A 42 9.23 -11.50 -19.66
C GLY A 42 9.97 -10.27 -20.19
N SER A 43 9.58 -9.06 -19.77
CA SER A 43 10.33 -7.85 -20.12
C SER A 43 11.75 -7.95 -19.56
N PRO A 44 12.80 -7.73 -20.38
CA PRO A 44 14.17 -7.80 -19.91
C PRO A 44 14.44 -6.65 -18.94
N SER A 45 15.10 -6.98 -17.83
CA SER A 45 15.70 -6.05 -16.87
C SER A 45 16.66 -5.07 -17.55
#